data_AF-A0A8I1AL33-F1
#
_entry.id   AF-A0A8I1AL33-F1
#
_cell.length_a   1.000
_cell.length_b   1.000
_cell.length_c   1.000
_cell.angle_alpha   90.00
_cell.angle_beta   90.00
_cell.angle_gamma   90.00
#
_symmetry.space_group_name_H-M   'P 1'
#
loop_
_entity.id
_entity.type
_entity.pdbx_description
1 polymer ?
#
loop_
_entity_poly.entity_id
_entity_poly.type
_entity_poly.pdbx_seq_one_letter_code
_entity_poly.pdbx_strand_id
1 'polypeptide(L)'
;MECNDKKSMLEEQQPTDAETYNRIRRIVFSVANNPEKGFNLARQYLDETYRAKLGPRSYAGLSAELQFYERHQNEFHLTVAGDMGEHADFAGMYGGKPTRFDVTTNLEYKNLRNYEPFVGKGIFYKVALLDKSNFEIVDIIDLAFEPCSCGGRLIPFVTIFEYIGWKDEGLAMTVCSKCKAINEVNGEKFEPKTNVSEYIENARNMDPTLERDRIFATYNVEHYKYFRSKYDENLMGIAFPHVGSIGAWAVEFTFLNKVIDVDLSGQLASDDWIRSAFLDY
;
A
#
# COMPACT_ATOMS: atom_id res chain seq x y z
N MET A 1 -51.56 46.23 -12.04
CA MET A 1 -50.74 45.21 -12.73
C MET A 1 -49.41 45.22 -11.99
N GLU A 2 -49.36 44.46 -10.89
CA GLU A 2 -48.25 44.45 -9.95
C GLU A 2 -47.09 43.63 -10.51
N CYS A 3 -45.90 44.22 -10.50
CA CYS A 3 -44.65 43.56 -10.78
C CYS A 3 -44.15 42.95 -9.46
N ASN A 4 -44.55 41.72 -9.15
CA ASN A 4 -44.04 40.98 -8.00
C ASN A 4 -42.88 40.07 -8.42
N ASP A 5 -41.68 40.51 -8.02
CA ASP A 5 -40.57 39.72 -7.49
C ASP A 5 -40.38 38.30 -8.01
N LYS A 6 -39.60 38.18 -9.09
CA LYS A 6 -38.74 37.01 -9.32
C LYS A 6 -37.50 37.11 -8.41
N LYS A 7 -37.70 36.91 -7.11
CA LYS A 7 -36.63 36.68 -6.14
C LYS A 7 -36.77 35.26 -5.59
N SER A 8 -36.66 34.26 -6.48
CA SER A 8 -36.69 32.85 -6.08
C SER A 8 -35.32 32.22 -6.22
N MET A 9 -34.67 32.07 -5.06
CA MET A 9 -33.92 30.89 -4.64
C MET A 9 -32.64 30.55 -5.42
N LEU A 10 -31.59 31.33 -5.19
CA LEU A 10 -30.27 30.76 -4.96
C LEU A 10 -30.15 30.55 -3.46
N GLU A 11 -30.68 29.44 -2.95
CA GLU A 11 -30.18 28.92 -1.68
C GLU A 11 -28.72 28.56 -1.94
N GLU A 12 -27.79 29.29 -1.30
CA GLU A 12 -26.39 28.88 -1.21
C GLU A 12 -26.39 27.51 -0.53
N GLN A 13 -26.42 26.45 -1.35
CA GLN A 13 -26.17 25.10 -0.87
C GLN A 13 -24.81 25.13 -0.16
N GLN A 14 -24.82 24.79 1.12
CA GLN A 14 -23.58 24.69 1.87
C GLN A 14 -22.66 23.70 1.13
N PRO A 15 -21.39 24.05 0.91
CA PRO A 15 -20.47 23.18 0.21
C PRO A 15 -20.36 21.86 0.96
N THR A 16 -20.35 20.77 0.20
CA THR A 16 -20.10 19.43 0.73
C THR A 16 -18.73 19.34 1.40
N ASP A 17 -18.52 18.31 2.23
CA ASP A 17 -17.22 18.07 2.88
C ASP A 17 -16.08 17.95 1.85
N ALA A 18 -16.35 17.32 0.70
CA ALA A 18 -15.39 17.17 -0.39
C ALA A 18 -15.07 18.51 -1.08
N GLU A 19 -16.08 19.35 -1.33
CA GLU A 19 -15.87 20.68 -1.91
C GLU A 19 -15.10 21.59 -0.95
N THR A 20 -15.41 21.51 0.35
CA THR A 20 -14.69 22.23 1.40
C THR A 20 -13.23 21.79 1.45
N TYR A 21 -12.97 20.47 1.43
CA TYR A 21 -11.62 19.93 1.38
C TYR A 21 -10.84 20.45 0.17
N ASN A 22 -11.39 20.27 -1.03
CA ASN A 22 -10.73 20.62 -2.28
C ASN A 22 -10.48 22.13 -2.40
N ARG A 23 -11.40 22.96 -1.91
CA ARG A 23 -11.19 24.41 -1.84
C ARG A 23 -10.02 24.75 -0.94
N ILE A 24 -9.96 24.19 0.27
CA ILE A 24 -8.89 24.46 1.22
C ILE A 24 -7.55 23.95 0.69
N ARG A 25 -7.52 22.72 0.17
CA ARG A 25 -6.35 22.10 -0.46
C ARG A 25 -5.75 23.00 -1.54
N ARG A 26 -6.57 23.51 -2.46
CA ARG A 26 -6.12 24.45 -3.51
C ARG A 26 -5.50 25.72 -2.93
N ILE A 27 -6.08 26.29 -1.88
CA ILE A 27 -5.53 27.49 -1.23
C ILE A 27 -4.18 27.18 -0.60
N VAL A 28 -4.09 26.09 0.16
CA VAL A 28 -2.86 25.66 0.85
C VAL A 28 -1.72 25.45 -0.17
N PHE A 29 -1.96 24.68 -1.23
CA PHE A 29 -0.94 24.45 -2.26
C PHE A 29 -0.64 25.68 -3.12
N SER A 30 -1.62 26.57 -3.33
CA SER A 30 -1.39 27.86 -4.00
C SER A 30 -0.46 28.77 -3.18
N VAL A 31 -0.64 28.80 -1.86
CA VAL A 31 0.25 29.53 -0.94
C VAL A 31 1.64 28.88 -0.91
N ALA A 32 1.71 27.55 -0.81
CA ALA A 32 2.97 26.82 -0.75
C ALA A 32 3.85 27.04 -1.99
N ASN A 33 3.25 27.03 -3.18
CA ASN A 33 3.96 27.25 -4.45
C ASN A 33 4.21 28.74 -4.78
N ASN A 34 3.78 29.67 -3.93
CA ASN A 34 4.07 31.09 -4.14
C ASN A 34 5.49 31.42 -3.62
N PRO A 35 6.41 31.92 -4.48
CA PRO A 35 7.80 32.20 -4.10
C PRO A 35 7.98 33.21 -2.95
N GLU A 36 7.01 34.10 -2.73
CA GLU A 36 7.06 35.13 -1.68
C GLU A 36 6.49 34.64 -0.33
N LYS A 37 5.76 33.51 -0.33
CA LYS A 37 5.05 32.98 0.84
C LYS A 37 5.64 31.66 1.33
N GLY A 38 5.70 30.69 0.43
CA GLY A 38 6.24 29.35 0.70
C GLY A 38 5.45 28.51 1.69
N PHE A 39 6.05 27.37 2.05
CA PHE A 39 5.45 26.33 2.89
C PHE A 39 5.15 26.73 4.33
N ASN A 40 5.94 27.64 4.91
CA ASN A 40 5.72 28.10 6.29
C ASN A 40 4.36 28.77 6.45
N LEU A 41 4.00 29.67 5.54
CA LEU A 41 2.69 30.33 5.57
C LEU A 41 1.56 29.35 5.22
N ALA A 42 1.80 28.41 4.32
CA ALA A 42 0.81 27.37 3.98
C ALA A 42 0.47 26.49 5.20
N ARG A 43 1.49 26.08 5.98
CA ARG A 43 1.30 25.38 7.26
C ARG A 43 0.51 26.21 8.26
N GLN A 44 0.87 27.48 8.43
CA GLN A 44 0.15 28.38 9.33
C GLN A 44 -1.34 28.46 8.96
N TYR A 45 -1.67 28.59 7.67
CA TYR A 45 -3.06 28.62 7.22
C TYR A 45 -3.78 27.30 7.54
N LEU A 46 -3.12 26.17 7.29
CA LEU A 46 -3.68 24.86 7.59
C LEU A 46 -3.97 24.69 9.08
N ASP A 47 -3.01 25.03 9.94
CA ASP A 47 -3.06 24.80 11.38
C ASP A 47 -3.99 25.78 12.11
N GLU A 48 -3.91 27.08 11.79
CA GLU A 48 -4.61 28.13 12.53
C GLU A 48 -5.97 28.47 11.93
N THR A 49 -6.14 28.35 10.61
CA THR A 49 -7.35 28.80 9.92
C THR A 49 -8.28 27.66 9.49
N TYR A 50 -7.72 26.55 9.01
CA TYR A 50 -8.50 25.51 8.34
C TYR A 50 -8.70 24.23 9.15
N ARG A 51 -7.89 23.97 10.17
CA ARG A 51 -7.99 22.78 11.02
C ARG A 51 -9.40 22.53 11.57
N ALA A 52 -10.05 23.57 12.09
CA ALA A 52 -11.40 23.46 12.62
C ALA A 52 -12.47 23.15 11.55
N LYS A 53 -12.20 23.47 10.27
CA LYS A 53 -13.12 23.27 9.15
C LYS A 53 -12.98 21.89 8.48
N LEU A 54 -11.77 21.32 8.52
CA LEU A 54 -11.46 20.04 7.87
C LEU A 54 -11.84 18.82 8.72
N GLY A 55 -12.03 18.99 10.02
CA GLY A 55 -12.12 17.88 10.96
C GLY A 55 -10.78 17.12 11.10
N PRO A 56 -10.64 16.20 12.07
CA PRO A 56 -9.36 15.56 12.38
C PRO A 56 -8.77 14.76 11.22
N ARG A 57 -9.61 14.01 10.50
CA ARG A 57 -9.17 13.11 9.42
C ARG A 57 -8.66 13.89 8.21
N SER A 58 -9.43 14.84 7.71
CA SER A 58 -9.05 15.60 6.51
C SER A 58 -7.91 16.57 6.80
N TYR A 59 -7.82 17.11 8.02
CA TYR A 59 -6.63 17.86 8.46
C TYR A 59 -5.38 16.99 8.40
N ALA A 60 -5.41 15.79 9.01
CA ALA A 60 -4.26 14.88 8.99
C ALA A 60 -3.85 14.46 7.57
N GLY A 61 -4.82 14.22 6.68
CA GLY A 61 -4.57 13.95 5.27
C GLY A 61 -3.85 15.11 4.57
N LEU A 62 -4.41 16.32 4.64
CA LEU A 62 -3.83 17.48 3.97
C LEU A 62 -2.47 17.90 4.57
N SER A 63 -2.27 17.71 5.87
CA SER A 63 -0.95 17.91 6.50
C SER A 63 0.09 16.93 5.94
N ALA A 64 -0.29 15.65 5.77
CA ALA A 64 0.58 14.64 5.20
C ALA A 64 0.92 14.95 3.73
N GLU A 65 -0.07 15.33 2.92
CA GLU A 65 0.15 15.77 1.54
C GLU A 65 1.12 16.96 1.45
N LEU A 66 0.93 17.99 2.29
CA LEU A 66 1.78 19.18 2.29
C LEU A 66 3.22 18.86 2.65
N GLN A 67 3.43 17.99 3.65
CA GLN A 67 4.76 17.56 4.09
C GLN A 67 5.45 16.69 3.02
N PHE A 68 4.72 15.77 2.40
CA PHE A 68 5.23 14.96 1.29
C PHE A 68 5.71 15.85 0.14
N TYR A 69 4.87 16.81 -0.25
CA TYR A 69 5.18 17.72 -1.35
C TYR A 69 6.39 18.60 -1.04
N GLU A 70 6.47 19.21 0.15
CA GLU A 70 7.61 20.05 0.52
C GLU A 70 8.95 19.32 0.38
N ARG A 71 9.01 18.08 0.87
CA ARG A 71 10.25 17.29 0.94
C ARG A 71 10.62 16.66 -0.39
N HIS A 72 9.64 16.16 -1.13
CA HIS A 72 9.88 15.29 -2.29
C HIS A 72 9.48 15.88 -3.64
N GLN A 73 8.95 17.12 -3.70
CA GLN A 73 8.57 17.73 -4.99
C GLN A 73 9.70 17.78 -6.01
N ASN A 74 10.94 18.02 -5.57
CA ASN A 74 12.09 18.12 -6.47
C ASN A 74 12.60 16.73 -6.88
N GLU A 75 12.63 15.80 -5.93
CA GLU A 75 13.09 14.42 -6.14
C GLU A 75 12.19 13.66 -7.10
N PHE A 76 10.87 13.75 -6.90
CA PHE A 76 9.87 13.06 -7.71
C PHE A 76 9.24 13.96 -8.76
N HIS A 77 9.72 15.19 -8.97
CA HIS A 77 9.14 16.15 -9.91
C HIS A 77 7.60 16.29 -9.74
N LEU A 78 7.15 16.43 -8.49
CA LEU A 78 5.72 16.39 -8.17
C LEU A 78 5.00 17.62 -8.69
N THR A 79 3.78 17.38 -9.15
CA THR A 79 2.78 18.39 -9.47
C THR A 79 1.50 18.04 -8.73
N VAL A 80 0.83 19.04 -8.17
CA VAL A 80 -0.43 18.84 -7.44
C VAL A 80 -1.51 18.42 -8.43
N ALA A 81 -2.09 17.23 -8.24
CA ALA A 81 -3.18 16.76 -9.06
C ALA A 81 -4.44 17.60 -8.76
N GLY A 82 -5.06 18.13 -9.80
CA GLY A 82 -6.37 18.76 -9.69
C GLY A 82 -7.39 17.65 -9.62
N ASP A 83 -7.95 17.38 -8.44
CA ASP A 83 -8.93 16.31 -8.16
C ASP A 83 -10.12 16.33 -9.15
N MET A 84 -9.94 15.65 -10.29
CA MET A 84 -10.84 15.57 -11.46
C MET A 84 -11.14 14.10 -11.80
N GLY A 85 -11.16 13.24 -10.78
CA GLY A 85 -11.44 11.80 -10.93
C GLY A 85 -10.22 10.90 -11.12
N GLU A 86 -8.99 11.44 -10.99
CA GLU A 86 -7.75 10.64 -11.01
C GLU A 86 -7.48 9.90 -9.70
N HIS A 87 -8.19 10.26 -8.61
CA HIS A 87 -8.02 9.73 -7.26
C HIS A 87 -6.59 9.80 -6.71
N ALA A 88 -5.75 10.68 -7.26
CA ALA A 88 -4.38 10.90 -6.83
C ALA A 88 -4.20 12.31 -6.26
N ASP A 89 -3.24 12.46 -5.35
CA ASP A 89 -2.87 13.76 -4.78
C ASP A 89 -1.83 14.47 -5.65
N PHE A 90 -0.92 13.72 -6.26
CA PHE A 90 0.16 14.23 -7.08
C PHE A 90 0.39 13.41 -8.35
N ALA A 91 0.95 14.06 -9.37
CA ALA A 91 1.57 13.40 -10.51
C ALA A 91 3.05 13.79 -10.57
N GLY A 92 3.92 12.85 -10.91
CA GLY A 92 5.37 13.06 -10.95
C GLY A 92 6.10 11.87 -11.57
N MET A 93 7.29 11.58 -11.05
CA MET A 93 8.21 10.55 -11.52
C MET A 93 8.67 9.67 -10.36
N TYR A 94 8.72 8.35 -10.59
CA TYR A 94 9.32 7.38 -9.67
C TYR A 94 10.16 6.38 -10.47
N GLY A 95 11.42 6.18 -10.10
CA GLY A 95 12.31 5.26 -10.82
C GLY A 95 12.42 5.59 -12.33
N GLY A 96 12.36 6.87 -12.70
CA GLY A 96 12.39 7.33 -14.09
C GLY A 96 11.09 7.11 -14.88
N LYS A 97 10.00 6.64 -14.25
CA LYS A 97 8.71 6.43 -14.89
C LYS A 97 7.67 7.45 -14.40
N PRO A 98 6.81 7.99 -15.28
CA PRO A 98 5.67 8.78 -14.86
C PRO A 98 4.85 7.99 -13.83
N THR A 99 4.41 8.65 -12.75
CA THR A 99 3.71 8.01 -11.63
C THR A 99 2.72 8.99 -11.00
N ARG A 100 1.53 8.49 -10.64
CA ARG A 100 0.56 9.15 -9.77
C ARG A 100 0.78 8.71 -8.34
N PHE A 101 0.72 9.65 -7.40
CA PHE A 101 0.91 9.40 -5.98
C PHE A 101 -0.35 9.78 -5.21
N ASP A 102 -0.73 8.89 -4.31
CA ASP A 102 -1.75 9.12 -3.29
C ASP A 102 -1.09 8.96 -1.92
N VAL A 103 -1.22 9.97 -1.08
CA VAL A 103 -0.48 10.07 0.19
C VAL A 103 -1.40 9.65 1.32
N THR A 104 -0.88 8.84 2.23
CA THR A 104 -1.62 8.45 3.42
C THR A 104 -0.72 8.25 4.60
N THR A 105 -1.27 8.45 5.79
CA THR A 105 -0.65 8.04 7.05
C THR A 105 -1.30 6.79 7.63
N ASN A 106 -2.35 6.26 6.99
CA ASN A 106 -3.04 5.06 7.42
C ASN A 106 -3.55 4.25 6.22
N LEU A 107 -2.97 3.07 6.01
CA LEU A 107 -3.40 2.13 4.97
C LEU A 107 -4.78 1.53 5.22
N GLU A 108 -5.31 1.55 6.46
CA GLU A 108 -6.64 0.98 6.75
C GLU A 108 -7.78 1.72 6.05
N TYR A 109 -7.54 2.97 5.63
CA TYR A 109 -8.49 3.74 4.82
C TYR A 109 -8.32 3.52 3.32
N LYS A 110 -7.40 2.64 2.91
CA LYS A 110 -7.07 2.34 1.52
C LYS A 110 -7.47 0.88 1.27
N ASN A 111 -8.34 0.65 0.31
CA ASN A 111 -8.81 -0.68 -0.08
C ASN A 111 -8.59 -0.86 -1.58
N LEU A 112 -7.93 -1.95 -1.99
CA LEU A 112 -7.59 -2.20 -3.39
C LEU A 112 -8.79 -2.05 -4.33
N ARG A 113 -9.99 -2.52 -3.97
CA ARG A 113 -11.21 -2.42 -4.79
C ARG A 113 -11.56 -0.99 -5.18
N ASN A 114 -11.28 -0.01 -4.31
CA ASN A 114 -11.53 1.40 -4.60
C ASN A 114 -10.57 1.93 -5.66
N TYR A 115 -9.38 1.33 -5.78
CA TYR A 115 -8.34 1.72 -6.73
C TYR A 115 -8.38 0.93 -8.04
N GLU A 116 -8.92 -0.30 -8.04
CA GLU A 116 -8.97 -1.18 -9.22
C GLU A 116 -9.42 -0.49 -10.53
N PRO A 117 -10.44 0.41 -10.53
CA PRO A 117 -10.86 1.12 -11.73
C PRO A 117 -9.81 2.09 -12.30
N PHE A 118 -8.97 2.66 -11.43
CA PHE A 118 -8.04 3.75 -11.74
C PHE A 118 -6.62 3.26 -12.00
N VAL A 119 -6.30 2.08 -11.49
CA VAL A 119 -4.97 1.48 -11.50
C VAL A 119 -4.66 0.73 -12.80
N GLY A 120 -5.68 0.32 -13.56
CA GLY A 120 -5.52 -0.42 -14.83
C GLY A 120 -5.45 0.42 -16.11
N LYS A 121 -5.47 1.75 -16.00
CA LYS A 121 -5.49 2.65 -17.16
C LYS A 121 -4.47 3.77 -16.97
N GLY A 122 -3.56 3.91 -17.93
CA GLY A 122 -2.62 5.02 -17.99
C GLY A 122 -1.37 4.80 -17.13
N ILE A 123 -1.00 5.85 -16.39
CA ILE A 123 0.28 5.96 -15.68
C ILE A 123 0.25 5.16 -14.37
N PHE A 124 1.41 4.65 -13.93
CA PHE A 124 1.60 3.94 -12.66
C PHE A 124 0.95 4.67 -11.48
N TYR A 125 0.42 3.92 -10.52
CA TYR A 125 -0.28 4.46 -9.36
C TYR A 125 0.34 3.90 -8.09
N LYS A 126 0.93 4.79 -7.29
CA LYS A 126 1.59 4.43 -6.05
C LYS A 126 0.96 5.13 -4.85
N VAL A 127 0.94 4.45 -3.71
CA VAL A 127 0.53 5.00 -2.42
C VAL A 127 1.78 5.27 -1.60
N ALA A 128 2.02 6.54 -1.26
CA ALA A 128 3.09 6.92 -0.34
C ALA A 128 2.56 6.85 1.10
N LEU A 129 3.07 5.89 1.87
CA LEU A 129 2.76 5.74 3.28
C LEU A 129 3.74 6.57 4.12
N LEU A 130 3.20 7.53 4.87
CA LEU A 130 3.97 8.35 5.79
C LEU A 130 3.77 7.92 7.24
N ASP A 131 4.83 8.06 8.03
CA ASP A 131 4.74 7.93 9.48
C ASP A 131 3.91 9.08 10.07
N LYS A 132 2.97 8.75 10.96
CA LYS A 132 2.04 9.72 11.55
C LYS A 132 2.72 10.77 12.44
N SER A 133 3.89 10.47 12.99
CA SER A 133 4.58 11.30 13.98
C SER A 133 5.57 12.28 13.35
N ASN A 134 6.29 11.85 12.30
CA ASN A 134 7.34 12.66 11.68
C ASN A 134 7.17 12.90 10.17
N PHE A 135 6.17 12.29 9.54
CA PHE A 135 5.86 12.38 8.11
C PHE A 135 7.00 11.91 7.18
N GLU A 136 7.91 11.07 7.67
CA GLU A 136 8.87 10.36 6.81
C GLU A 136 8.16 9.27 6.00
N ILE A 137 8.67 9.00 4.80
CA ILE A 137 8.20 7.89 3.98
C ILE A 137 8.56 6.59 4.68
N VAL A 138 7.53 5.87 5.13
CA VAL A 138 7.66 4.48 5.60
C VAL A 138 7.76 3.56 4.41
N ASP A 139 6.96 3.82 3.37
CA ASP A 139 6.85 2.95 2.22
C ASP A 139 6.25 3.64 0.98
N ILE A 140 6.58 3.14 -0.21
CA ILE A 140 5.93 3.49 -1.49
C ILE A 140 5.38 2.21 -2.09
N ILE A 141 4.05 2.11 -2.13
CA ILE A 141 3.32 0.89 -2.47
C ILE A 141 2.81 1.01 -3.91
N ASP A 142 3.13 0.05 -4.77
CA ASP A 142 2.55 -0.02 -6.11
C ASP A 142 1.26 -0.83 -6.12
N LEU A 143 0.16 -0.22 -6.55
CA LEU A 143 -1.11 -0.94 -6.66
C LEU A 143 -1.36 -1.48 -8.08
N ALA A 144 -0.52 -1.11 -9.06
CA ALA A 144 -0.64 -1.47 -10.48
C ALA A 144 -0.23 -2.91 -10.81
N PHE A 145 -0.84 -3.85 -10.09
CA PHE A 145 -0.72 -5.27 -10.35
C PHE A 145 -1.23 -5.65 -11.74
N GLU A 146 -0.53 -6.60 -12.35
CA GLU A 146 -0.90 -7.19 -13.64
C GLU A 146 -2.35 -7.75 -13.59
N PRO A 147 -3.15 -7.59 -14.65
CA PRO A 147 -4.50 -8.14 -14.68
C PRO A 147 -4.47 -9.67 -14.79
N CYS A 148 -5.37 -10.31 -14.05
CA CYS A 148 -5.68 -11.73 -14.22
C CYS A 148 -6.78 -11.90 -15.28
N SER A 149 -6.76 -13.03 -16.01
CA SER A 149 -7.78 -13.37 -17.01
C SER A 149 -9.22 -13.42 -16.45
N CYS A 150 -9.39 -13.63 -15.15
CA CYS A 150 -10.70 -13.60 -14.48
C CYS A 150 -11.23 -12.17 -14.16
N GLY A 151 -10.46 -11.14 -14.52
CA GLY A 151 -10.71 -9.74 -14.22
C GLY A 151 -10.24 -9.30 -12.82
N GLY A 152 -9.51 -10.15 -12.09
CA GLY A 152 -8.82 -9.78 -10.85
C GLY A 152 -7.41 -9.23 -11.11
N ARG A 153 -6.58 -9.17 -10.06
CA ARG A 153 -5.20 -8.66 -10.10
C ARG A 153 -4.20 -9.70 -9.60
N LEU A 154 -3.04 -9.80 -10.22
CA LEU A 154 -1.96 -10.72 -9.87
C LEU A 154 -1.03 -10.06 -8.85
N ILE A 155 -1.21 -10.40 -7.58
CA ILE A 155 -0.50 -9.77 -6.47
C ILE A 155 0.77 -10.58 -6.17
N PRO A 156 1.96 -9.96 -6.15
CA PRO A 156 3.23 -10.68 -5.95
C PRO A 156 3.45 -11.12 -4.50
N PHE A 157 3.91 -12.35 -4.34
CA PHE A 157 4.30 -13.02 -3.10
C PHE A 157 5.63 -13.75 -3.29
N VAL A 158 6.31 -13.99 -2.18
CA VAL A 158 7.39 -14.98 -2.10
C VAL A 158 7.00 -16.00 -1.05
N THR A 159 7.04 -17.27 -1.40
CA THR A 159 6.96 -18.32 -0.38
C THR A 159 8.36 -18.76 0.04
N ILE A 160 8.54 -19.19 1.28
CA ILE A 160 9.80 -19.80 1.75
C ILE A 160 9.49 -21.25 2.11
N PHE A 161 10.12 -22.20 1.44
CA PHE A 161 9.98 -23.61 1.77
C PHE A 161 11.07 -24.06 2.73
N GLU A 162 10.68 -24.70 3.83
CA GLU A 162 11.59 -25.46 4.68
C GLU A 162 11.57 -26.93 4.21
N TYR A 163 12.64 -27.34 3.52
CA TYR A 163 12.80 -28.75 3.13
C TYR A 163 13.43 -29.50 4.29
N ILE A 164 12.85 -30.62 4.70
CA ILE A 164 13.45 -31.49 5.73
C ILE A 164 14.78 -32.02 5.19
N GLY A 165 15.89 -31.38 5.59
CA GLY A 165 17.26 -31.80 5.31
C GLY A 165 18.02 -31.08 4.18
N TRP A 166 17.44 -30.09 3.50
CA TRP A 166 18.11 -29.30 2.45
C TRP A 166 17.78 -27.81 2.55
N LYS A 167 18.61 -26.96 1.92
CA LYS A 167 18.53 -25.48 1.92
C LYS A 167 17.09 -25.00 1.75
N ASP A 168 16.72 -24.01 2.55
CA ASP A 168 15.47 -23.29 2.33
C ASP A 168 15.52 -22.58 0.98
N GLU A 169 14.46 -22.76 0.19
CA GLU A 169 14.31 -22.09 -1.10
C GLU A 169 13.05 -21.23 -1.07
N GLY A 170 13.23 -19.97 -1.40
CA GLY A 170 12.17 -19.03 -1.67
C GLY A 170 11.70 -19.18 -3.11
N LEU A 171 10.40 -19.09 -3.36
CA LEU A 171 9.83 -19.09 -4.71
C LEU A 171 8.94 -17.86 -4.89
N ALA A 172 9.15 -17.12 -5.99
CA ALA A 172 8.27 -16.04 -6.36
C ALA A 172 6.98 -16.56 -6.98
N MET A 173 5.87 -15.98 -6.57
CA MET A 173 4.55 -16.31 -7.08
C MET A 173 3.67 -15.07 -7.16
N THR A 174 2.57 -15.19 -7.88
CA THR A 174 1.47 -14.21 -7.86
C THR A 174 0.20 -14.89 -7.41
N VAL A 175 -0.63 -14.18 -6.65
CA VAL A 175 -1.95 -14.64 -6.20
C VAL A 175 -3.01 -13.73 -6.78
N CYS A 176 -4.02 -14.30 -7.44
CA CYS A 176 -5.11 -13.52 -7.98
C CYS A 176 -6.02 -12.97 -6.86
N SER A 177 -6.25 -11.66 -6.84
CA SER A 177 -7.18 -10.99 -5.91
C SER A 177 -8.60 -11.57 -5.93
N LYS A 178 -9.04 -12.12 -7.07
CA LYS A 178 -10.42 -12.57 -7.31
C LYS A 178 -10.58 -14.09 -7.33
N CYS A 179 -9.97 -14.78 -8.30
CA CYS A 179 -10.12 -16.23 -8.42
C CYS A 179 -9.18 -17.02 -7.50
N LYS A 180 -8.27 -16.33 -6.79
CA LYS A 180 -7.30 -16.93 -5.86
C LYS A 180 -6.31 -17.92 -6.51
N ALA A 181 -6.27 -17.97 -7.84
CA ALA A 181 -5.26 -18.74 -8.56
C ALA A 181 -3.87 -18.24 -8.19
N ILE A 182 -2.99 -19.18 -7.86
CA ILE A 182 -1.58 -18.94 -7.58
C ILE A 182 -0.82 -19.28 -8.86
N ASN A 183 0.13 -18.44 -9.26
CA ASN A 183 1.00 -18.69 -10.41
C ASN A 183 2.45 -18.46 -10.02
N GLU A 184 3.32 -19.42 -10.32
CA GLU A 184 4.76 -19.26 -10.15
C GLU A 184 5.31 -18.23 -11.15
N VAL A 185 6.25 -17.40 -10.68
CA VAL A 185 6.94 -16.42 -11.53
C VAL A 185 8.31 -16.97 -11.92
N ASN A 186 8.46 -17.34 -13.19
CA ASN A 186 9.73 -17.66 -13.86
C ASN A 186 10.62 -18.75 -13.22
N GLY A 187 10.14 -19.55 -12.25
CA GLY A 187 10.95 -20.57 -11.59
C GLY A 187 12.16 -20.03 -10.84
N GLU A 188 12.17 -18.74 -10.52
CA GLU A 188 13.27 -18.13 -9.80
C GLU A 188 13.25 -18.57 -8.34
N LYS A 189 14.35 -19.21 -7.94
CA LYS A 189 14.59 -19.68 -6.58
C LYS A 189 15.47 -18.69 -5.84
N PHE A 190 15.11 -18.36 -4.61
CA PHE A 190 15.82 -17.41 -3.78
C PHE A 190 16.34 -18.06 -2.51
N GLU A 191 17.56 -17.73 -2.10
CA GLU A 191 18.02 -18.11 -0.77
C GLU A 191 17.44 -17.12 0.26
N PRO A 192 16.73 -17.61 1.30
CA PRO A 192 16.26 -16.76 2.38
C PRO A 192 17.42 -16.18 3.17
N LYS A 193 17.13 -15.11 3.92
CA LYS A 193 18.13 -14.40 4.72
C LYS A 193 18.70 -15.30 5.82
N THR A 194 17.84 -16.10 6.46
CA THR A 194 18.19 -17.09 7.47
C THR A 194 17.17 -18.23 7.48
N ASN A 195 17.59 -19.43 7.87
CA ASN A 195 16.66 -20.53 8.03
C ASN A 195 15.71 -20.30 9.21
N VAL A 196 14.45 -20.74 9.08
CA VAL A 196 13.40 -20.51 10.09
C VAL A 196 13.69 -21.25 11.40
N SER A 197 14.15 -22.50 11.35
CA SER A 197 14.55 -23.28 12.53
C SER A 197 15.73 -22.62 13.25
N GLU A 198 16.76 -22.20 12.51
CA GLU A 198 17.90 -21.47 13.08
C GLU A 198 17.47 -20.15 13.72
N TYR A 199 16.58 -19.39 13.07
CA TYR A 199 16.06 -18.15 13.60
C TYR A 199 15.28 -18.36 14.90
N ILE A 200 14.41 -19.38 14.96
CA ILE A 200 13.63 -19.71 16.16
C ILE A 200 14.55 -20.14 17.31
N GLU A 201 15.54 -20.98 17.05
CA GLU A 201 16.51 -21.41 18.07
C GLU A 201 17.30 -20.21 18.61
N ASN A 202 17.81 -19.35 17.73
CA ASN A 202 18.53 -18.14 18.13
C ASN A 202 17.66 -17.18 18.93
N ALA A 203 16.41 -16.94 18.49
CA ALA A 203 15.48 -16.04 19.20
C ALA A 203 15.14 -16.57 20.61
N ARG A 204 14.90 -17.88 20.75
CA ARG A 204 14.65 -18.53 22.06
C ARG A 204 15.86 -18.44 23.00
N ASN A 205 17.07 -18.56 22.46
CA ASN A 205 18.30 -18.45 23.24
C ASN A 205 18.56 -17.02 23.73
N MET A 206 18.12 -16.01 22.97
CA MET A 206 18.31 -14.60 23.31
C MET A 206 17.29 -14.08 24.31
N ASP A 207 16.01 -14.46 24.17
CA ASP A 207 14.95 -14.07 25.10
C ASP A 207 13.96 -15.24 25.28
N PRO A 208 14.05 -15.98 26.40
CA PRO A 208 13.19 -17.12 26.66
C PRO A 208 11.73 -16.73 26.97
N THR A 209 11.42 -15.44 27.08
CA THR A 209 10.06 -14.94 27.33
C THR A 209 9.28 -14.64 26.04
N LEU A 210 9.94 -14.69 24.87
CA LEU A 210 9.28 -14.51 23.58
C LEU A 210 8.40 -15.72 23.22
N GLU A 211 7.12 -15.44 22.99
CA GLU A 211 6.17 -16.43 22.46
C GLU A 211 6.47 -16.75 20.99
N ARG A 212 6.22 -18.01 20.59
CA ARG A 212 6.46 -18.52 19.23
C ARG A 212 5.86 -17.60 18.16
N ASP A 213 4.62 -17.14 18.34
CA ASP A 213 3.92 -16.34 17.34
C ASP A 213 4.59 -14.97 17.10
N ARG A 214 5.17 -14.37 18.15
CA ARG A 214 5.93 -13.11 18.02
C ARG A 214 7.24 -13.31 17.28
N ILE A 215 7.90 -14.43 17.50
CA ILE A 215 9.13 -14.81 16.78
C ILE A 215 8.81 -14.97 15.29
N PHE A 216 7.75 -15.70 14.95
CA PHE A 216 7.30 -15.88 13.56
C PHE A 216 6.90 -14.55 12.91
N ALA A 217 6.15 -13.69 13.61
CA ALA A 217 5.77 -12.38 13.08
C ALA A 217 7.01 -11.53 12.74
N THR A 218 8.04 -11.57 13.60
CA THR A 218 9.30 -10.82 13.39
C THR A 218 10.09 -11.41 12.21
N TYR A 219 10.25 -12.74 12.18
CA TYR A 219 10.88 -13.47 11.09
C TYR A 219 10.26 -13.12 9.73
N ASN A 220 8.92 -13.06 9.69
CA ASN A 220 8.16 -12.76 8.50
C ASN A 220 8.43 -11.34 8.00
N VAL A 221 8.38 -10.35 8.88
CA VAL A 221 8.67 -8.95 8.53
C VAL A 221 10.10 -8.78 8.01
N GLU A 222 11.08 -9.45 8.62
CA GLU A 222 12.47 -9.38 8.19
C GLU A 222 12.69 -9.98 6.79
N HIS A 223 12.13 -11.15 6.53
CA HIS A 223 12.25 -11.82 5.23
C HIS A 223 11.53 -11.05 4.13
N TYR A 224 10.35 -10.51 4.42
CA TYR A 224 9.65 -9.64 3.51
C TYR A 224 10.50 -8.44 3.07
N LYS A 225 11.11 -7.72 4.03
CA LYS A 225 11.99 -6.59 3.72
C LYS A 225 13.18 -7.01 2.87
N TYR A 226 13.78 -8.15 3.20
CA TYR A 226 14.89 -8.71 2.44
C TYR A 226 14.49 -9.03 0.99
N PHE A 227 13.43 -9.80 0.76
CA PHE A 227 13.00 -10.15 -0.59
C PHE A 227 12.53 -8.94 -1.38
N ARG A 228 11.80 -8.02 -0.75
CA ARG A 228 11.34 -6.81 -1.41
C ARG A 228 12.48 -5.94 -1.92
N SER A 229 13.55 -5.80 -1.13
CA SER A 229 14.73 -5.02 -1.57
C SER A 229 15.56 -5.71 -2.64
N LYS A 230 15.57 -7.05 -2.66
CA LYS A 230 16.44 -7.85 -3.54
C LYS A 230 15.77 -8.28 -4.86
N TYR A 231 14.46 -8.50 -4.84
CA TYR A 231 13.73 -9.17 -5.92
C TYR A 231 12.67 -8.27 -6.55
N ASP A 232 11.68 -7.83 -5.77
CA ASP A 232 10.55 -7.07 -6.29
C ASP A 232 10.13 -6.00 -5.28
N GLU A 233 10.34 -4.73 -5.62
CA GLU A 233 9.92 -3.59 -4.81
C GLU A 233 8.40 -3.53 -4.60
N ASN A 234 7.63 -4.26 -5.41
CA ASN A 234 6.17 -4.34 -5.35
C ASN A 234 5.69 -5.58 -4.58
N LEU A 235 6.60 -6.36 -3.98
CA LEU A 235 6.23 -7.52 -3.16
C LEU A 235 5.23 -7.10 -2.06
N MET A 236 4.12 -7.84 -1.94
CA MET A 236 3.03 -7.46 -1.02
C MET A 236 2.90 -8.34 0.22
N GLY A 237 3.58 -9.47 0.23
CA GLY A 237 3.66 -10.33 1.39
C GLY A 237 4.50 -11.55 1.13
N ILE A 238 4.47 -12.45 2.10
CA ILE A 238 5.19 -13.72 2.03
C ILE A 238 4.27 -14.85 2.45
N ALA A 239 4.61 -16.06 2.02
CA ALA A 239 3.79 -17.23 2.25
C ALA A 239 4.62 -18.37 2.84
N PHE A 240 4.09 -19.10 3.81
CA PHE A 240 4.79 -20.19 4.46
C PHE A 240 4.04 -21.50 4.30
N PRO A 241 4.69 -22.57 3.83
CA PRO A 241 4.09 -23.88 3.91
C PRO A 241 3.95 -24.27 5.38
N HIS A 242 2.78 -24.77 5.74
CA HIS A 242 2.55 -25.48 7.00
C HIS A 242 1.91 -26.83 6.69
N VAL A 243 2.28 -27.84 7.46
CA VAL A 243 1.65 -29.16 7.39
C VAL A 243 0.39 -29.10 8.25
N GLY A 244 -0.78 -29.20 7.63
CA GLY A 244 -2.06 -29.27 8.33
C GLY A 244 -2.21 -30.56 9.15
N SER A 245 -3.19 -30.59 10.05
CA SER A 245 -3.46 -31.71 10.97
C SER A 245 -3.77 -33.04 10.30
N ILE A 246 -4.07 -33.04 8.99
CA ILE A 246 -4.39 -34.22 8.18
C ILE A 246 -3.27 -34.61 7.19
N GLY A 247 -2.07 -34.03 7.33
CA GLY A 247 -0.95 -34.30 6.41
C GLY A 247 -1.09 -33.65 5.03
N ALA A 248 -2.07 -32.75 4.85
CA ALA A 248 -2.15 -31.87 3.70
C ALA A 248 -1.16 -30.71 3.87
N TRP A 249 -0.43 -30.39 2.80
CA TRP A 249 0.38 -29.18 2.75
C TRP A 249 -0.53 -27.99 2.46
N ALA A 250 -0.53 -27.02 3.36
CA ALA A 250 -1.24 -25.76 3.18
C ALA A 250 -0.22 -24.63 3.18
N VAL A 251 -0.55 -23.50 2.53
CA VAL A 251 0.30 -22.32 2.55
C VAL A 251 -0.42 -21.22 3.31
N GLU A 252 0.24 -20.72 4.35
CA GLU A 252 -0.22 -19.59 5.13
C GLU A 252 0.36 -18.30 4.53
N PHE A 253 -0.52 -17.44 4.04
CA PHE A 253 -0.13 -16.15 3.48
C PHE A 253 -0.11 -15.09 4.58
N THR A 254 1.04 -14.47 4.80
CA THR A 254 1.19 -13.29 5.64
C THR A 254 1.21 -12.05 4.76
N PHE A 255 0.09 -11.33 4.73
CA PHE A 255 -0.01 -10.02 4.09
C PHE A 255 0.61 -8.97 4.99
N LEU A 256 1.64 -8.30 4.50
CA LEU A 256 2.26 -7.19 5.24
C LEU A 256 1.76 -5.84 4.74
N ASN A 257 1.12 -5.82 3.57
CA ASN A 257 0.40 -4.67 3.06
C ASN A 257 -1.12 -4.77 3.33
N LYS A 258 -1.61 -3.94 4.26
CA LYS A 258 -3.02 -3.90 4.64
C LYS A 258 -3.99 -3.51 3.52
N VAL A 259 -3.52 -2.85 2.45
CA VAL A 259 -4.37 -2.41 1.33
C VAL A 259 -5.01 -3.58 0.59
N ILE A 260 -4.29 -4.70 0.53
CA ILE A 260 -4.70 -5.92 -0.18
C ILE A 260 -5.16 -7.04 0.76
N ASP A 261 -4.85 -6.93 2.06
CA ASP A 261 -5.07 -7.96 3.07
C ASP A 261 -6.55 -8.34 3.16
N VAL A 262 -7.45 -7.35 3.23
CA VAL A 262 -8.90 -7.58 3.29
C VAL A 262 -9.41 -8.36 2.08
N ASP A 263 -8.82 -8.16 0.90
CA ASP A 263 -9.27 -8.81 -0.32
C ASP A 263 -8.78 -10.24 -0.46
N LEU A 264 -7.66 -10.59 0.18
CA LEU A 264 -7.05 -11.91 0.11
C LEU A 264 -7.13 -12.71 1.42
N SER A 265 -7.62 -12.11 2.51
CA SER A 265 -7.82 -12.76 3.80
C SER A 265 -8.78 -13.97 3.69
N GLY A 266 -8.20 -15.16 3.89
CA GLY A 266 -8.85 -16.46 3.81
C GLY A 266 -7.77 -17.52 3.66
N GLN A 267 -7.90 -18.66 4.35
CA GLN A 267 -7.00 -19.80 4.12
C GLN A 267 -7.08 -20.17 2.64
N LEU A 268 -6.01 -19.91 1.90
CA LEU A 268 -5.83 -20.42 0.55
C LEU A 268 -5.44 -21.89 0.69
N ALA A 269 -6.44 -22.75 0.86
CA ALA A 269 -6.23 -24.20 0.80
C ALA A 269 -5.89 -24.57 -0.64
N SER A 270 -4.63 -24.92 -0.92
CA SER A 270 -4.21 -25.44 -2.22
C SER A 270 -3.90 -26.94 -2.10
N ASP A 271 -4.95 -27.77 -2.04
CA ASP A 271 -4.77 -29.22 -1.96
C ASP A 271 -4.17 -29.83 -3.25
N ASP A 272 -4.29 -29.16 -4.40
CA ASP A 272 -4.01 -29.78 -5.72
C ASP A 272 -2.72 -29.31 -6.42
N TRP A 273 -2.26 -28.05 -6.26
CA TRP A 273 -1.04 -27.57 -6.96
C TRP A 273 0.25 -28.02 -6.27
N ILE A 274 0.33 -27.88 -4.93
CA ILE A 274 1.58 -28.18 -4.18
C ILE A 274 1.98 -29.64 -4.37
N ARG A 275 1.02 -30.52 -4.64
CA ARG A 275 1.32 -31.91 -5.01
C ARG A 275 1.93 -32.05 -6.41
N SER A 276 1.55 -31.23 -7.39
CA SER A 276 2.03 -31.39 -8.78
C SER A 276 3.41 -30.77 -9.04
N ALA A 277 3.74 -29.62 -8.44
CA ALA A 277 5.03 -28.97 -8.63
C ALA A 277 6.22 -29.73 -7.99
N PHE A 278 5.93 -30.66 -7.08
CA PHE A 278 6.92 -31.38 -6.26
C PHE A 278 6.99 -32.89 -6.53
N LEU A 279 6.13 -33.45 -7.39
CA LEU A 279 6.23 -34.85 -7.80
C LEU A 279 7.04 -35.07 -9.08
N ASP A 280 7.46 -33.99 -9.75
CA ASP A 280 8.30 -34.01 -10.96
C ASP A 280 9.81 -33.83 -10.67
N TYR A 281 10.25 -33.98 -9.41
CA TYR A 281 11.67 -34.06 -9.01
C TYR A 281 11.97 -35.27 -8.12
#